data_AF-A0A511XQ01-F1
#
_entry.id   AF-A0A511XQ01-F1
#
_cell.length_a   1.000
_cell.length_b   1.000
_cell.length_c   1.000
_cell.angle_alpha   90.00
_cell.angle_beta   90.00
_cell.angle_gamma   90.00
#
_symmetry.space_group_name_H-M   'P 1'
#
loop_
_entity.id
_entity.type
_entity.pdbx_description
1 polymer ?
#
loop_
_entity_poly.entity_id
_entity_poly.type
_entity_poly.pdbx_seq_one_letter_code
_entity_poly.pdbx_strand_id
1 'polypeptide(L)'
;MTDRVFNVLFLCTGNSARSILAESILRKDGAGHFRVFSAGSHPKGQVNPLALKVLTSFDYPTEGLRSKPWDEFAVANAPVMDFVFTVCDDAAGEVCPVWPGKPITAHWGIPDPSSVSGTDADRERAFVSAFKGLKNRISLLVALPIAKLETASLVTKLRDIGTETTGVTIYHNPDCGTSRNTLALIRNAGIEPTIIEYLKTPPSRAELVSLITRMGISVRDLLRRKGTPYDALGLDNPSLTDDDLIDAMMAHPILMNRPIVVTPLGVALCRPSEAVLDILPNPQRGAFVKEDGEKIVDESGKRIS
;
A
#
# COMPACT_ATOMS: atom_id res chain seq x y z
N MET A 1 -17.53 25.46 3.44
CA MET A 1 -16.98 25.45 2.06
C MET A 1 -17.11 24.03 1.58
N THR A 2 -17.84 23.79 0.50
CA THR A 2 -18.06 22.44 -0.03
C THR A 2 -16.71 21.84 -0.44
N ASP A 3 -16.30 20.75 0.21
CA ASP A 3 -15.09 20.02 -0.19
C ASP A 3 -15.23 19.64 -1.66
N ARG A 4 -14.31 20.13 -2.49
CA ARG A 4 -14.29 19.84 -3.93
C ARG A 4 -14.09 18.33 -4.12
N VAL A 5 -14.97 17.71 -4.90
CA VAL A 5 -14.81 16.32 -5.34
C VAL A 5 -13.87 16.28 -6.54
N PHE A 6 -12.83 15.46 -6.48
CA PHE A 6 -11.84 15.31 -7.56
C PHE A 6 -12.16 14.14 -8.47
N ASN A 7 -12.08 14.34 -9.79
CA ASN A 7 -12.25 13.28 -10.78
C ASN A 7 -10.92 12.55 -11.03
N VAL A 8 -10.92 11.22 -10.89
CA VAL A 8 -9.74 10.35 -11.05
C VAL A 8 -9.98 9.30 -12.12
N LEU A 9 -9.03 9.14 -13.04
CA LEU A 9 -9.05 8.10 -14.06
C LEU A 9 -7.85 7.16 -13.91
N PHE A 10 -8.12 5.87 -13.68
CA PHE A 10 -7.10 4.81 -13.72
C PHE A 10 -7.02 4.17 -15.11
N LEU A 11 -5.83 4.13 -15.69
CA LEU A 11 -5.57 3.58 -17.01
C LEU A 11 -4.74 2.30 -16.94
N CYS A 12 -5.19 1.26 -17.63
CA CYS A 12 -4.35 0.12 -17.97
C CYS A 12 -4.72 -0.42 -19.35
N THR A 13 -3.83 -1.19 -19.99
CA THR A 13 -4.03 -1.67 -21.37
C THR A 13 -5.42 -2.29 -21.60
N GLY A 14 -5.78 -3.27 -20.78
CA GLY A 14 -7.00 -4.06 -20.99
C GLY A 14 -8.27 -3.59 -20.29
N ASN A 15 -8.19 -2.61 -19.37
CA ASN A 15 -9.26 -2.24 -18.43
C ASN A 15 -10.09 -3.43 -17.91
N SER A 16 -9.40 -4.43 -17.37
CA SER A 16 -10.03 -5.71 -16.99
C SER A 16 -9.62 -6.18 -15.60
N ALA A 17 -8.41 -5.83 -15.14
CA ALA A 17 -7.90 -6.21 -13.82
C ALA A 17 -7.43 -4.99 -13.01
N ARG A 18 -6.18 -4.54 -13.22
CA ARG A 18 -5.52 -3.50 -12.38
C ARG A 18 -6.31 -2.20 -12.24
N SER A 19 -6.74 -1.57 -13.34
CA SER A 19 -7.49 -0.31 -13.26
C SER A 19 -8.92 -0.50 -12.70
N ILE A 20 -9.49 -1.71 -12.81
CA ILE A 20 -10.77 -2.05 -12.18
C ILE A 20 -10.62 -2.21 -10.66
N LEU A 21 -9.55 -2.89 -10.21
CA LEU A 21 -9.21 -2.98 -8.79
C LEU A 21 -9.03 -1.56 -8.21
N ALA A 22 -8.25 -0.71 -8.90
CA ALA A 22 -8.01 0.66 -8.46
C ALA A 22 -9.28 1.52 -8.40
N GLU A 23 -10.16 1.40 -9.40
CA GLU A 23 -11.45 2.10 -9.41
C GLU A 23 -12.30 1.73 -8.19
N SER A 24 -12.45 0.42 -7.92
CA SER A 24 -13.25 -0.05 -6.80
C SER A 24 -12.66 0.35 -5.45
N ILE A 25 -11.33 0.25 -5.29
CA ILE A 25 -10.64 0.65 -4.06
C ILE A 25 -10.86 2.12 -3.75
N LEU A 26 -10.59 3.01 -4.71
CA LEU A 26 -10.76 4.46 -4.48
C LEU A 26 -12.23 4.86 -4.32
N ARG A 27 -13.16 4.13 -4.95
CA ARG A 27 -14.60 4.38 -4.77
C ARG A 27 -15.03 4.20 -3.32
N LYS A 28 -14.50 3.18 -2.63
CA LYS A 28 -14.78 2.93 -1.20
C LYS A 28 -13.92 3.81 -0.30
N ASP A 29 -12.60 3.75 -0.45
CA ASP A 29 -11.64 4.37 0.47
C ASP A 29 -11.58 5.91 0.32
N GLY A 30 -11.97 6.44 -0.84
CA GLY A 30 -12.01 7.88 -1.15
C GLY A 30 -13.44 8.46 -1.25
N ALA A 31 -14.43 7.74 -0.74
CA ALA A 31 -15.84 8.14 -0.83
C ALA A 31 -16.05 9.57 -0.28
N GLY A 32 -16.84 10.38 -1.01
CA GLY A 32 -17.12 11.77 -0.65
C GLY A 32 -16.05 12.79 -1.12
N HIS A 33 -14.83 12.35 -1.43
CA HIS A 33 -13.75 13.22 -1.90
C HIS A 33 -13.35 12.98 -3.35
N PHE A 34 -13.60 11.78 -3.87
CA PHE A 34 -13.21 11.40 -5.23
C PHE A 34 -14.40 10.83 -6.01
N ARG A 35 -14.46 11.20 -7.29
CA ARG A 35 -15.25 10.51 -8.30
C ARG A 35 -14.28 9.76 -9.21
N VAL A 36 -14.41 8.45 -9.25
CA VAL A 36 -13.40 7.57 -9.86
C VAL A 36 -13.93 6.86 -11.10
N PHE A 37 -13.04 6.70 -12.06
CA PHE A 37 -13.25 6.03 -13.32
C PHE A 37 -12.05 5.13 -13.64
N SER A 38 -12.24 4.17 -14.54
CA SER A 38 -11.15 3.42 -15.16
C SER A 38 -11.37 3.23 -16.65
N ALA A 39 -10.28 3.13 -17.40
CA ALA A 39 -10.35 2.82 -18.82
C ALA A 39 -9.07 2.13 -19.30
N GLY A 40 -9.03 1.82 -20.59
CA GLY A 40 -7.86 1.22 -21.22
C GLY A 40 -7.72 1.56 -22.69
N SER A 41 -6.50 1.41 -23.19
CA SER A 41 -6.18 1.65 -24.59
C SER A 41 -6.70 0.54 -25.50
N HIS A 42 -6.67 -0.70 -25.01
CA HIS A 42 -7.13 -1.90 -25.71
C HIS A 42 -8.07 -2.69 -24.78
N PRO A 43 -9.25 -2.15 -24.45
CA PRO A 43 -10.16 -2.75 -23.47
C PRO A 43 -10.57 -4.16 -23.89
N LYS A 44 -10.58 -5.11 -22.93
CA LYS A 44 -10.96 -6.50 -23.18
C LYS A 44 -12.47 -6.71 -23.33
N GLY A 45 -13.30 -5.68 -23.12
CA GLY A 45 -14.76 -5.75 -23.19
C GLY A 45 -15.42 -6.39 -21.96
N GLN A 46 -14.67 -7.10 -21.13
CA GLN A 46 -15.16 -7.70 -19.89
C GLN A 46 -14.16 -7.53 -18.73
N VAL A 47 -14.71 -7.43 -17.52
CA VAL A 47 -13.92 -7.41 -16.28
C VAL A 47 -13.42 -8.82 -15.98
N ASN A 48 -12.18 -8.94 -15.50
CA ASN A 48 -11.58 -10.20 -15.14
C ASN A 48 -12.30 -10.80 -13.90
N PRO A 49 -12.80 -12.05 -13.96
CA PRO A 49 -13.49 -12.67 -12.83
C PRO A 49 -12.65 -12.75 -11.54
N LEU A 50 -11.33 -12.93 -11.63
CA LEU A 50 -10.46 -12.95 -10.45
C LEU A 50 -10.33 -11.57 -9.80
N ALA A 51 -10.42 -10.48 -10.58
CA ALA A 51 -10.47 -9.13 -10.01
C ALA A 51 -11.75 -8.94 -9.19
N LEU A 52 -12.91 -9.35 -9.74
CA LEU A 52 -14.19 -9.29 -9.03
C LEU A 52 -14.16 -10.16 -7.76
N LYS A 53 -13.65 -11.39 -7.85
CA LYS A 53 -13.51 -12.30 -6.71
C LYS A 53 -12.69 -11.67 -5.59
N VAL A 54 -11.53 -11.08 -5.91
CA VAL A 54 -10.68 -10.40 -4.92
C VAL A 54 -11.41 -9.22 -4.30
N LEU A 55 -12.04 -8.35 -5.11
CA LEU A 55 -12.81 -7.21 -4.58
C LEU A 55 -13.91 -7.67 -3.60
N THR A 56 -14.72 -8.65 -3.98
CA THR A 56 -15.75 -9.20 -3.08
C THR A 56 -15.15 -9.77 -1.79
N SER A 57 -14.04 -10.51 -1.87
CA SER A 57 -13.40 -11.11 -0.69
C SER A 57 -12.85 -10.09 0.31
N PHE A 58 -12.49 -8.88 -0.16
CA PHE A 58 -12.05 -7.76 0.67
C PHE A 58 -13.17 -6.74 0.94
N ASP A 59 -14.43 -7.07 0.64
CA ASP A 59 -15.60 -6.20 0.85
C ASP A 59 -15.57 -4.90 0.02
N TYR A 60 -15.11 -4.96 -1.22
CA TYR A 60 -15.09 -3.81 -2.14
C TYR A 60 -16.22 -3.85 -3.17
N PRO A 61 -16.81 -2.68 -3.54
CA PRO A 61 -17.97 -2.62 -4.42
C PRO A 61 -17.63 -3.08 -5.83
N THR A 62 -18.51 -3.87 -6.43
CA THR A 62 -18.30 -4.42 -7.79
C THR A 62 -19.33 -3.94 -8.81
N GLU A 63 -20.36 -3.25 -8.34
CA GLU A 63 -21.50 -2.80 -9.13
C GLU A 63 -21.08 -1.74 -10.14
N GLY A 64 -21.54 -1.89 -11.38
CA GLY A 64 -21.28 -0.95 -12.47
C GLY A 64 -19.84 -0.95 -13.00
N LEU A 65 -18.96 -1.83 -12.50
CA LEU A 65 -17.62 -1.99 -13.08
C LEU A 65 -17.72 -2.59 -14.48
N ARG A 66 -17.07 -1.96 -15.45
CA ARG A 66 -17.02 -2.43 -16.85
C ARG A 66 -15.71 -2.07 -17.52
N SER A 67 -15.31 -2.91 -18.47
CA SER A 67 -14.18 -2.67 -19.37
C SER A 67 -14.58 -1.70 -20.49
N LYS A 68 -13.79 -0.64 -20.69
CA LYS A 68 -14.13 0.45 -21.62
C LYS A 68 -12.90 1.16 -22.19
N PRO A 69 -12.99 1.68 -23.43
CA PRO A 69 -11.90 2.42 -24.05
C PRO A 69 -11.70 3.76 -23.35
N TRP A 70 -10.46 4.24 -23.34
CA TRP A 70 -10.12 5.53 -22.73
C TRP A 70 -10.65 6.73 -23.52
N ASP A 71 -11.08 6.53 -24.76
CA ASP A 71 -11.59 7.58 -25.66
C ASP A 71 -12.92 8.12 -25.14
N GLU A 72 -13.65 7.33 -24.36
CA GLU A 72 -14.87 7.74 -23.65
C GLU A 72 -14.62 8.96 -22.75
N PHE A 73 -13.39 9.14 -22.28
CA PHE A 73 -12.98 10.23 -21.39
C PHE A 73 -12.24 11.38 -22.09
N ALA A 74 -11.99 11.26 -23.40
CA ALA A 74 -11.27 12.26 -24.19
C ALA A 74 -12.20 13.16 -25.03
N VAL A 75 -13.53 12.93 -24.99
CA VAL A 75 -14.52 13.71 -25.75
C VAL A 75 -14.94 14.99 -25.01
N ALA A 76 -15.47 15.97 -25.75
CA ALA A 76 -15.80 17.31 -25.22
C ALA A 76 -16.77 17.31 -24.02
N ASN A 77 -17.69 16.35 -23.93
CA ASN A 77 -18.69 16.24 -22.86
C ASN A 77 -18.30 15.22 -21.77
N ALA A 78 -17.08 14.66 -21.83
CA ALA A 78 -16.60 13.75 -20.81
C ALA A 78 -16.37 14.50 -19.49
N PRO A 79 -16.42 13.80 -18.33
CA PRO A 79 -15.96 14.38 -17.09
C PRO A 79 -14.53 14.90 -17.21
N VAL A 80 -14.28 16.11 -16.73
CA VAL A 80 -12.93 16.70 -16.72
C VAL A 80 -12.14 16.05 -15.59
N MET A 81 -11.05 15.37 -15.93
CA MET A 81 -10.20 14.69 -14.94
C MET A 81 -9.29 15.70 -14.23
N ASP A 82 -9.15 15.53 -12.92
CA ASP A 82 -8.13 16.22 -12.13
C ASP A 82 -6.83 15.38 -12.11
N PHE A 83 -6.99 14.06 -12.01
CA PHE A 83 -5.88 13.10 -11.90
C PHE A 83 -6.04 11.94 -12.89
N VAL A 84 -4.94 11.57 -13.55
CA VAL A 84 -4.86 10.37 -14.39
C VAL A 84 -3.67 9.52 -13.94
N PHE A 85 -3.94 8.27 -13.57
CA PHE A 85 -2.92 7.33 -13.10
C PHE A 85 -2.79 6.13 -14.04
N THR A 86 -1.61 5.91 -14.60
CA THR A 86 -1.31 4.69 -15.37
C THR A 86 -0.81 3.60 -14.42
N VAL A 87 -1.41 2.40 -14.47
CA VAL A 87 -1.06 1.28 -13.56
C VAL A 87 -0.37 0.12 -14.27
N CYS A 88 -0.13 0.23 -15.57
CA CYS A 88 0.73 -0.67 -16.33
C CYS A 88 1.76 0.12 -17.13
N ASP A 89 2.92 -0.49 -17.35
CA ASP A 89 4.04 0.12 -18.06
C ASP A 89 3.67 0.42 -19.53
N ASP A 90 2.92 -0.48 -20.16
CA ASP A 90 2.45 -0.30 -21.54
C ASP A 90 1.59 0.97 -21.68
N ALA A 91 0.60 1.18 -20.80
CA ALA A 91 -0.23 2.38 -20.85
C ALA A 91 0.53 3.66 -20.46
N ALA A 92 1.65 3.53 -19.74
CA ALA A 92 2.55 4.66 -19.48
C ALA A 92 3.43 5.02 -20.68
N GLY A 93 3.77 4.03 -21.52
CA GLY A 93 4.56 4.20 -22.74
C GLY A 93 3.76 4.56 -23.98
N GLU A 94 2.43 4.40 -23.97
CA GLU A 94 1.55 4.78 -25.06
C GLU A 94 1.30 6.30 -25.10
N VAL A 95 1.13 6.85 -26.32
CA VAL A 95 0.74 8.24 -26.52
C VAL A 95 -0.71 8.41 -26.09
N CYS A 96 -0.91 8.89 -24.85
CA CYS A 96 -2.23 9.19 -24.32
C CYS A 96 -2.92 10.28 -25.16
N PRO A 97 -4.27 10.24 -25.28
CA PRO A 97 -5.02 11.33 -25.88
C PRO A 97 -4.86 12.63 -25.07
N VAL A 98 -5.12 13.76 -25.72
CA VAL A 98 -5.17 15.05 -25.03
C VAL A 98 -6.41 15.08 -24.13
N TRP A 99 -6.19 14.99 -22.82
CA TRP A 99 -7.27 15.04 -21.84
C TRP A 99 -7.82 16.47 -21.67
N PRO A 100 -9.16 16.64 -21.66
CA PRO A 100 -9.78 17.88 -21.23
C PRO A 100 -9.27 18.30 -19.84
N GLY A 101 -9.01 19.60 -19.65
CA GLY A 101 -8.59 20.14 -18.35
C GLY A 101 -7.12 19.95 -17.96
N LYS A 102 -6.32 19.20 -18.75
CA LYS A 102 -4.88 18.95 -18.50
C LYS A 102 -4.62 18.38 -17.08
N PRO A 103 -5.12 17.16 -16.79
CA PRO A 103 -4.98 16.52 -15.49
C PRO A 103 -3.50 16.34 -15.11
N ILE A 104 -3.24 16.28 -13.80
CA ILE A 104 -1.94 15.83 -13.30
C ILE A 104 -1.84 14.32 -13.54
N THR A 105 -0.72 13.89 -14.10
CA THR A 105 -0.46 12.48 -14.42
C THR A 105 0.65 11.90 -13.56
N ALA A 106 0.50 10.64 -13.16
CA ALA A 106 1.55 9.85 -12.52
C ALA A 106 1.44 8.37 -12.90
N HIS A 107 2.55 7.65 -12.78
CA HIS A 107 2.62 6.22 -13.07
C HIS A 107 2.78 5.41 -11.79
N TRP A 108 1.86 4.48 -11.56
CA TRP A 108 1.78 3.61 -10.38
C TRP A 108 1.84 2.14 -10.81
N GLY A 109 2.97 1.75 -11.40
CA GLY A 109 3.18 0.42 -11.98
C GLY A 109 2.81 -0.73 -11.04
N ILE A 110 1.95 -1.63 -11.52
CA ILE A 110 1.58 -2.87 -10.86
C ILE A 110 1.84 -4.01 -11.85
N PRO A 111 2.60 -5.06 -11.46
CA PRO A 111 2.77 -6.26 -12.27
C PRO A 111 1.41 -6.80 -12.73
N ASP A 112 1.27 -7.24 -13.99
CA ASP A 112 -0.02 -7.76 -14.45
C ASP A 112 -0.36 -9.07 -13.75
N PRO A 113 -1.39 -9.12 -12.88
CA PRO A 113 -1.75 -10.38 -12.24
C PRO A 113 -2.32 -11.40 -13.25
N SER A 114 -2.75 -10.95 -14.44
CA SER A 114 -3.31 -11.80 -15.48
C SER A 114 -2.25 -12.57 -16.27
N SER A 115 -0.97 -12.17 -16.21
CA SER A 115 0.13 -12.84 -16.91
C SER A 115 0.79 -13.94 -16.06
N VAL A 116 0.41 -14.08 -14.79
CA VAL A 116 0.94 -15.12 -13.90
C VAL A 116 0.36 -16.47 -14.30
N SER A 117 1.25 -17.42 -14.61
CA SER A 117 0.94 -18.83 -14.85
C SER A 117 1.09 -19.64 -13.56
N GLY A 118 0.55 -20.86 -13.53
CA GLY A 118 0.62 -21.76 -12.37
C GLY A 118 -0.76 -22.23 -11.91
N THR A 119 -0.84 -22.62 -10.65
CA THR A 119 -2.08 -23.10 -10.02
C THR A 119 -3.09 -21.96 -9.85
N ASP A 120 -4.37 -22.29 -9.62
CA ASP A 120 -5.37 -21.26 -9.30
C ASP A 120 -4.99 -20.45 -8.06
N ALA A 121 -4.34 -21.07 -7.07
CA ALA A 121 -3.82 -20.38 -5.91
C ALA A 121 -2.69 -19.38 -6.27
N ASP A 122 -1.81 -19.70 -7.21
CA ASP A 122 -0.78 -18.77 -7.70
C ASP A 122 -1.41 -17.54 -8.35
N ARG A 123 -2.41 -17.78 -9.21
CA ARG A 123 -3.12 -16.73 -9.92
C ARG A 123 -3.89 -15.84 -8.94
N GLU A 124 -4.62 -16.42 -7.99
CA GLU A 124 -5.32 -15.67 -6.96
C GLU A 124 -4.36 -14.83 -6.11
N ARG A 125 -3.22 -15.40 -5.70
CA ARG A 125 -2.17 -14.65 -4.99
C ARG A 125 -1.68 -13.44 -5.78
N ALA A 126 -1.49 -13.58 -7.09
CA ALA A 126 -1.08 -12.47 -7.93
C ALA A 126 -2.13 -11.32 -7.93
N PHE A 127 -3.42 -11.66 -8.02
CA PHE A 127 -4.49 -10.66 -7.92
C PHE A 127 -4.57 -10.01 -6.54
N VAL A 128 -4.37 -10.77 -5.45
CA VAL A 128 -4.31 -10.23 -4.10
C VAL A 128 -3.12 -9.28 -3.94
N SER A 129 -1.94 -9.63 -4.47
CA SER A 129 -0.76 -8.76 -4.45
C SER A 129 -1.00 -7.46 -5.23
N ALA A 130 -1.60 -7.55 -6.43
CA ALA A 130 -1.98 -6.38 -7.20
C ALA A 130 -2.97 -5.47 -6.45
N PHE A 131 -3.98 -6.06 -5.81
CA PHE A 131 -4.94 -5.35 -4.96
C PHE A 131 -4.24 -4.64 -3.80
N LYS A 132 -3.40 -5.34 -3.04
CA LYS A 132 -2.65 -4.79 -1.89
C LYS A 132 -1.75 -3.63 -2.32
N GLY A 133 -1.00 -3.79 -3.41
CA GLY A 133 -0.14 -2.73 -3.95
C GLY A 133 -0.94 -1.48 -4.35
N LEU A 134 -2.08 -1.66 -5.04
CA LEU A 134 -2.96 -0.55 -5.39
C LEU A 134 -3.58 0.11 -4.16
N LYS A 135 -4.05 -0.68 -3.19
CA LYS A 135 -4.64 -0.18 -1.95
C LYS A 135 -3.66 0.67 -1.14
N ASN A 136 -2.40 0.24 -1.04
CA ASN A 136 -1.35 0.98 -0.35
C ASN A 136 -1.06 2.33 -1.05
N ARG A 137 -1.09 2.38 -2.39
CA ARG A 137 -0.93 3.66 -3.12
C ARG A 137 -2.14 4.57 -3.00
N ILE A 138 -3.34 4.00 -3.07
CA ILE A 138 -4.59 4.75 -2.92
C ILE A 138 -4.74 5.30 -1.51
N SER A 139 -4.33 4.57 -0.47
CA SER A 139 -4.36 5.11 0.90
C SER A 139 -3.43 6.31 1.06
N LEU A 140 -2.25 6.30 0.41
CA LEU A 140 -1.36 7.46 0.38
C LEU A 140 -2.01 8.65 -0.35
N LEU A 141 -2.68 8.42 -1.48
CA LEU A 141 -3.43 9.46 -2.19
C LEU A 141 -4.53 10.08 -1.32
N VAL A 142 -5.35 9.24 -0.69
CA VAL A 142 -6.47 9.70 0.16
C VAL A 142 -5.96 10.50 1.36
N ALA A 143 -4.79 10.17 1.89
CA ALA A 143 -4.16 10.89 3.00
C ALA A 143 -3.53 12.24 2.59
N LEU A 144 -3.44 12.56 1.29
CA LEU A 144 -2.85 13.83 0.85
C LEU A 144 -3.77 15.02 1.18
N PRO A 145 -3.23 16.11 1.75
CA PRO A 145 -3.99 17.35 1.93
C PRO A 145 -4.05 18.14 0.62
N ILE A 146 -4.70 17.58 -0.41
CA ILE A 146 -4.69 18.10 -1.80
C ILE A 146 -5.02 19.59 -1.87
N ALA A 147 -6.02 20.06 -1.14
CA ALA A 147 -6.45 21.45 -1.13
C ALA A 147 -5.42 22.44 -0.53
N LYS A 148 -4.42 21.94 0.21
CA LYS A 148 -3.36 22.75 0.85
C LYS A 148 -2.02 22.69 0.12
N LEU A 149 -1.91 21.85 -0.92
CA LEU A 149 -0.66 21.66 -1.65
C LEU A 149 -0.63 22.55 -2.88
N GLU A 150 0.52 23.19 -3.12
CA GLU A 150 0.80 23.80 -4.41
C GLU A 150 0.90 22.74 -5.50
N THR A 151 0.55 23.10 -6.74
CA THR A 151 0.51 22.18 -7.89
C THR A 151 1.83 21.42 -8.07
N ALA A 152 2.98 22.09 -7.96
CA ALA A 152 4.28 21.44 -8.10
C ALA A 152 4.54 20.39 -7.02
N SER A 153 4.22 20.70 -5.76
CA SER A 153 4.34 19.75 -4.64
C SER A 153 3.38 18.57 -4.77
N LEU A 154 2.16 18.82 -5.24
CA LEU A 154 1.17 17.77 -5.49
C LEU A 154 1.65 16.82 -6.60
N VAL A 155 2.15 17.37 -7.71
CA VAL A 155 2.73 16.59 -8.82
C VAL A 155 3.88 15.69 -8.31
N THR A 156 4.80 16.23 -7.51
CA THR A 156 5.90 15.45 -6.93
C THR A 156 5.37 14.34 -6.03
N LYS A 157 4.48 14.64 -5.08
CA LYS A 157 3.90 13.63 -4.17
C LYS A 157 3.16 12.51 -4.90
N LEU A 158 2.41 12.84 -5.95
CA LEU A 158 1.69 11.83 -6.75
C LEU A 158 2.64 10.91 -7.53
N ARG A 159 3.79 11.42 -7.99
CA ARG A 159 4.86 10.58 -8.57
C ARG A 159 5.53 9.73 -7.52
N ASP A 160 5.83 10.30 -6.36
CA ASP A 160 6.48 9.60 -5.24
C ASP A 160 5.64 8.42 -4.75
N ILE A 161 4.30 8.54 -4.71
CA ILE A 161 3.42 7.39 -4.42
C ILE A 161 3.69 6.19 -5.35
N GLY A 162 4.04 6.45 -6.62
CA GLY A 162 4.40 5.42 -7.59
C GLY A 162 5.77 4.79 -7.35
N THR A 163 6.73 5.54 -6.81
CA THR A 163 8.14 5.15 -6.67
C THR A 163 8.53 4.72 -5.24
N GLU A 164 8.03 5.37 -4.19
CA GLU A 164 8.26 5.04 -2.77
C GLU A 164 7.83 3.60 -2.45
N THR A 165 6.85 3.07 -3.17
CA THR A 165 6.36 1.70 -3.03
C THR A 165 7.12 0.69 -3.89
N THR A 166 8.41 0.91 -4.19
CA THR A 166 9.24 -0.10 -4.86
C THR A 166 10.26 -0.78 -3.94
N GLY A 167 10.63 -0.14 -2.82
CA GLY A 167 11.59 -0.67 -1.85
C GLY A 167 10.94 -1.33 -0.63
N VAL A 168 11.74 -2.09 0.13
CA VAL A 168 11.38 -2.57 1.47
C VAL A 168 12.19 -1.79 2.49
N THR A 169 11.52 -1.25 3.52
CA THR A 169 12.15 -0.56 4.65
C THR A 169 11.80 -1.26 5.94
N ILE A 170 12.76 -1.41 6.84
CA ILE A 170 12.55 -1.95 8.18
C ILE A 170 13.02 -0.95 9.24
N TYR A 171 12.12 -0.58 10.15
CA TYR A 171 12.44 0.11 11.39
C TYR A 171 12.94 -0.93 12.40
N HIS A 172 14.26 -1.08 12.42
CA HIS A 172 14.98 -2.20 13.00
C HIS A 172 15.55 -1.88 14.39
N ASN A 173 15.55 -2.87 15.27
CA ASN A 173 16.36 -2.87 16.48
C ASN A 173 17.22 -4.15 16.50
N PRO A 174 18.56 -4.04 16.38
CA PRO A 174 19.46 -5.20 16.31
C PRO A 174 19.46 -6.04 17.59
N ASP A 175 19.10 -5.46 18.74
CA ASP A 175 19.07 -6.16 20.03
C ASP A 175 17.77 -6.94 20.25
N CYS A 176 16.85 -6.95 19.27
CA CYS A 176 15.56 -7.62 19.38
C CYS A 176 15.47 -8.85 18.46
N GLY A 177 15.32 -10.05 19.02
CA GLY A 177 15.20 -11.30 18.25
C GLY A 177 14.07 -11.30 17.21
N THR A 178 12.87 -10.80 17.55
CA THR A 178 11.79 -10.62 16.57
C THR A 178 12.21 -9.74 15.39
N SER A 179 12.97 -8.66 15.67
CA SER A 179 13.45 -7.72 14.64
C SER A 179 14.53 -8.34 13.74
N ARG A 180 15.42 -9.16 14.30
CA ARG A 180 16.42 -9.92 13.53
C ARG A 180 15.79 -11.01 12.68
N ASN A 181 14.84 -11.79 13.21
CA ASN A 181 14.08 -12.79 12.46
C ASN A 181 13.32 -12.15 11.28
N THR A 182 12.65 -11.02 11.49
CA THR A 182 11.97 -10.30 10.40
C THR A 182 12.95 -9.82 9.32
N LEU A 183 14.09 -9.22 9.71
CA LEU A 183 15.13 -8.81 8.75
C LEU A 183 15.63 -10.00 7.92
N ALA A 184 15.85 -11.15 8.57
CA ALA A 184 16.30 -12.36 7.90
C ALA A 184 15.25 -12.93 6.93
N LEU A 185 13.95 -12.90 7.29
CA LEU A 185 12.84 -13.26 6.38
C LEU A 185 12.77 -12.34 5.15
N ILE A 186 13.00 -11.03 5.32
CA ILE A 186 13.06 -10.08 4.19
C ILE A 186 14.22 -10.47 3.24
N ARG A 187 15.41 -10.72 3.80
CA ARG A 187 16.59 -11.14 3.02
C ARG A 187 16.40 -12.49 2.34
N ASN A 188 15.69 -13.43 2.99
CA ASN A 188 15.36 -14.73 2.41
C ASN A 188 14.38 -14.63 1.23
N ALA A 189 13.61 -13.54 1.10
CA ALA A 189 12.87 -13.22 -0.12
C ALA A 189 13.75 -12.62 -1.24
N GLY A 190 15.05 -12.50 -1.00
CA GLY A 190 16.00 -11.94 -1.94
C GLY A 190 16.07 -10.43 -1.98
N ILE A 191 15.60 -9.77 -0.92
CA ILE A 191 15.48 -8.31 -0.84
C ILE A 191 16.47 -7.82 0.20
N GLU A 192 17.34 -6.88 -0.17
CA GLU A 192 18.09 -6.11 0.82
C GLU A 192 17.29 -4.85 1.15
N PRO A 193 16.74 -4.73 2.37
CA PRO A 193 15.90 -3.59 2.72
C PRO A 193 16.73 -2.37 3.10
N THR A 194 16.10 -1.20 3.04
CA THR A 194 16.60 -0.02 3.79
C THR A 194 16.40 -0.28 5.28
N ILE A 195 17.50 -0.24 6.04
CA ILE A 195 17.48 -0.49 7.49
C ILE A 195 17.54 0.84 8.22
N ILE A 196 16.50 1.16 8.97
CA ILE A 196 16.44 2.35 9.83
C ILE A 196 16.54 1.89 11.28
N GLU A 197 17.65 2.19 11.94
CA GLU A 197 17.79 2.00 13.38
C GLU A 197 16.96 3.06 14.12
N TYR A 198 15.67 2.80 14.31
CA TYR A 198 14.68 3.81 14.72
C TYR A 198 14.96 4.47 16.08
N LEU A 199 15.77 3.85 16.94
CA LEU A 199 16.20 4.45 18.20
C LEU A 199 17.22 5.57 18.00
N LYS A 200 17.98 5.52 16.91
CA LYS A 200 18.97 6.54 16.51
C LYS A 200 18.33 7.56 15.57
N THR A 201 17.55 7.08 14.60
CA THR A 201 16.90 7.89 13.58
C THR A 201 15.40 7.57 13.54
N PRO A 202 14.62 8.06 14.52
CA PRO A 202 13.18 7.82 14.56
C PRO A 202 12.48 8.46 13.35
N PRO A 203 11.33 7.94 12.92
CA PRO A 203 10.51 8.60 11.91
C PRO A 203 10.06 9.97 12.40
N SER A 204 9.75 10.88 11.47
CA SER A 204 9.07 12.13 11.81
C SER A 204 7.65 11.85 12.35
N ARG A 205 7.05 12.81 13.06
CA ARG A 205 5.66 12.67 13.56
C ARG A 205 4.67 12.34 12.43
N ALA A 206 4.79 13.03 11.30
CA ALA A 206 3.94 12.80 10.13
C ALA A 206 4.12 11.39 9.56
N GLU A 207 5.37 10.90 9.52
CA GLU A 207 5.67 9.55 9.07
C GLU A 207 5.14 8.50 10.06
N LEU A 208 5.28 8.71 11.37
CA LEU A 208 4.74 7.78 12.38
C LEU A 208 3.22 7.65 12.28
N VAL A 209 2.50 8.77 12.12
CA VAL A 209 1.04 8.77 11.90
C VAL A 209 0.67 8.01 10.63
N SER A 210 1.42 8.23 9.55
CA SER A 210 1.24 7.52 8.27
C SER A 210 1.45 6.00 8.45
N LEU A 211 2.50 5.58 9.14
CA LEU A 211 2.79 4.18 9.42
C LEU A 211 1.68 3.52 10.22
N ILE A 212 1.21 4.14 11.31
CA ILE A 212 0.13 3.60 12.15
C ILE A 212 -1.15 3.40 11.33
N THR A 213 -1.53 4.42 10.56
CA THR A 213 -2.71 4.37 9.71
C THR A 213 -2.61 3.23 8.68
N ARG A 214 -1.45 3.09 8.04
CA ARG A 214 -1.21 2.06 7.00
C ARG A 214 -1.09 0.64 7.57
N MET A 215 -0.69 0.50 8.84
CA MET A 215 -0.73 -0.78 9.56
C MET A 215 -2.17 -1.20 9.92
N GLY A 216 -3.10 -0.25 10.03
CA GLY A 216 -4.47 -0.52 10.44
C GLY A 216 -4.61 -0.94 11.90
N ILE A 217 -3.70 -0.48 12.77
CA ILE A 217 -3.72 -0.73 14.23
C ILE A 217 -4.02 0.58 14.98
N SER A 218 -4.41 0.50 16.25
CA SER A 218 -4.50 1.70 17.08
C SER A 218 -3.11 2.23 17.45
N VAL A 219 -3.01 3.53 17.78
CA VAL A 219 -1.76 4.11 18.30
C VAL A 219 -1.28 3.37 19.55
N ARG A 220 -2.22 2.96 20.41
CA ARG A 220 -1.95 2.24 21.64
C ARG A 220 -1.37 0.85 21.40
N ASP A 221 -1.79 0.15 20.35
CA ASP A 221 -1.24 -1.17 19.96
C ASP A 221 0.25 -1.09 19.55
N LEU A 222 0.69 0.07 19.08
CA LEU A 222 2.10 0.29 18.74
C LEU A 222 2.97 0.49 20.00
N LEU A 223 2.41 0.81 21.16
CA LEU A 223 3.20 1.06 22.36
C LEU A 223 3.82 -0.22 22.91
N ARG A 224 5.10 -0.12 23.24
CA ARG A 224 5.86 -1.13 23.94
C ARG A 224 5.87 -0.78 25.43
N ARG A 225 5.32 -1.68 26.26
CA ARG A 225 5.34 -1.56 27.72
C ARG A 225 6.63 -2.09 28.36
N LYS A 226 7.07 -3.31 27.99
CA LYS A 226 8.20 -3.98 28.65
C LYS A 226 9.55 -3.32 28.32
N GLY A 227 10.26 -2.86 29.35
CA GLY A 227 11.60 -2.28 29.24
C GLY A 227 11.60 -0.87 28.64
N THR A 228 10.56 -0.10 28.92
CA THR A 228 10.35 1.27 28.45
C THR A 228 9.80 2.11 29.61
N PRO A 229 9.74 3.46 29.51
CA PRO A 229 9.16 4.30 30.55
C PRO A 229 7.61 4.28 30.60
N TYR A 230 6.95 3.31 29.94
CA TYR A 230 5.50 3.27 29.77
C TYR A 230 4.71 3.46 31.07
N ASP A 231 5.03 2.67 32.10
CA ASP A 231 4.33 2.73 33.39
C ASP A 231 4.66 4.01 34.17
N ALA A 232 5.91 4.47 34.09
CA ALA A 232 6.36 5.70 34.76
C ALA A 232 5.72 6.97 34.17
N LEU A 233 5.37 6.93 32.87
CA LEU A 233 4.68 8.00 32.15
C LEU A 233 3.15 7.88 32.25
N GLY A 234 2.60 6.85 32.91
CA GLY A 234 1.16 6.66 33.05
C GLY A 234 0.44 6.41 31.72
N LEU A 235 1.12 5.77 30.75
CA LEU A 235 0.56 5.56 29.40
C LEU A 235 -0.55 4.50 29.35
N ASP A 236 -0.82 3.83 30.47
CA ASP A 236 -2.00 2.96 30.66
C ASP A 236 -3.29 3.75 30.85
N ASN A 237 -3.21 5.06 31.12
CA ASN A 237 -4.39 5.90 31.28
C ASN A 237 -5.27 5.90 30.00
N PRO A 238 -6.53 5.43 30.08
CA PRO A 238 -7.43 5.36 28.93
C PRO A 238 -7.92 6.75 28.48
N SER A 239 -7.72 7.80 29.28
CA SER A 239 -8.09 9.16 28.89
C SER A 239 -7.07 9.84 27.96
N LEU A 240 -5.88 9.26 27.78
CA LEU A 240 -4.86 9.80 26.86
C LEU A 240 -5.32 9.67 25.42
N THR A 241 -5.18 10.75 24.68
CA THR A 241 -5.51 10.81 23.25
C THR A 241 -4.43 10.15 22.41
N ASP A 242 -4.76 9.81 21.17
CA ASP A 242 -3.79 9.29 20.20
C ASP A 242 -2.61 10.27 19.99
N ASP A 243 -2.88 11.58 19.99
CA ASP A 243 -1.84 12.61 19.89
C ASP A 243 -0.90 12.60 21.10
N ASP A 244 -1.42 12.42 22.32
CA ASP A 244 -0.59 12.31 23.53
C ASP A 244 0.35 11.09 23.46
N LEU A 245 -0.16 9.97 22.97
CA LEU A 245 0.61 8.73 22.82
C LEU A 245 1.67 8.86 21.71
N ILE A 246 1.33 9.53 20.60
CA ILE A 246 2.29 9.86 19.54
C ILE A 246 3.39 10.76 20.07
N ASP A 247 3.05 11.82 20.80
CA ASP A 247 4.03 12.76 21.36
C ASP A 247 4.95 12.06 22.37
N ALA A 248 4.43 11.12 23.17
CA ALA A 248 5.25 10.26 24.01
C ALA A 248 6.23 9.39 23.21
N MET A 249 5.81 8.77 22.11
CA MET A 249 6.69 8.00 21.22
C MET A 249 7.75 8.86 20.54
N MET A 250 7.41 10.10 20.17
CA MET A 250 8.36 11.06 19.60
C MET A 250 9.42 11.48 20.63
N ALA A 251 9.03 11.70 21.88
CA ALA A 251 9.94 12.02 22.97
C ALA A 251 10.79 10.82 23.42
N HIS A 252 10.22 9.61 23.34
CA HIS A 252 10.87 8.37 23.77
C HIS A 252 10.70 7.27 22.72
N PRO A 253 11.54 7.26 21.65
CA PRO A 253 11.41 6.28 20.57
C PRO A 253 11.36 4.83 21.02
N ILE A 254 11.98 4.48 22.16
CA ILE A 254 11.95 3.14 22.76
C ILE A 254 10.52 2.63 23.07
N LEU A 255 9.54 3.53 23.20
CA LEU A 255 8.12 3.20 23.33
C LEU A 255 7.52 2.62 22.05
N MET A 256 8.13 2.83 20.87
CA MET A 256 7.65 2.19 19.64
C MET A 256 7.99 0.70 19.67
N ASN A 257 6.97 -0.14 19.49
CA ASN A 257 7.16 -1.57 19.29
C ASN A 257 7.82 -1.83 17.93
N ARG A 258 8.44 -3.02 17.78
CA ARG A 258 9.33 -3.32 16.65
C ARG A 258 9.23 -4.77 16.18
N PRO A 259 9.66 -5.06 14.94
CA PRO A 259 9.95 -4.10 13.87
C PRO A 259 8.68 -3.63 13.15
N ILE A 260 8.72 -2.41 12.61
CA ILE A 260 7.76 -1.97 11.59
C ILE A 260 8.42 -2.21 10.22
N VAL A 261 7.70 -2.83 9.30
CA VAL A 261 8.17 -3.05 7.93
C VAL A 261 7.23 -2.38 6.94
N VAL A 262 7.81 -1.64 5.99
CA VAL A 262 7.13 -0.99 4.87
C VAL A 262 7.53 -1.71 3.60
N THR A 263 6.55 -2.08 2.78
CA THR A 263 6.77 -2.71 1.47
C THR A 263 5.83 -2.10 0.42
N PRO A 264 5.99 -2.47 -0.87
CA PRO A 264 5.02 -2.15 -1.91
C PRO A 264 3.58 -2.61 -1.56
N LEU A 265 3.45 -3.73 -0.86
CA LEU A 265 2.16 -4.38 -0.58
C LEU A 265 1.49 -3.87 0.71
N GLY A 266 2.20 -3.15 1.59
CA GLY A 266 1.62 -2.61 2.82
C GLY A 266 2.64 -2.30 3.90
N VAL A 267 2.13 -2.00 5.09
CA VAL A 267 2.93 -1.77 6.30
C VAL A 267 2.45 -2.69 7.39
N ALA A 268 3.36 -3.28 8.17
CA ALA A 268 2.99 -4.11 9.31
C ALA A 268 3.94 -3.92 10.50
N LEU A 269 3.37 -4.02 11.71
CA LEU A 269 4.12 -4.33 12.92
C LEU A 269 4.34 -5.85 12.96
N CYS A 270 5.54 -6.31 12.63
CA CYS A 270 5.81 -7.73 12.43
C CYS A 270 6.02 -8.45 13.78
N ARG A 271 4.92 -8.63 14.52
CA ARG A 271 4.88 -9.33 15.80
C ARG A 271 3.70 -10.32 15.79
N PRO A 272 3.93 -11.62 15.50
CA PRO A 272 5.24 -12.27 15.39
C PRO A 272 5.98 -11.95 14.07
N SER A 273 7.27 -12.32 13.99
CA SER A 273 8.17 -11.90 12.90
C SER A 273 7.68 -12.26 11.50
N GLU A 274 7.01 -13.39 11.37
CA GLU A 274 6.47 -14.01 10.17
C GLU A 274 5.25 -13.28 9.59
N ALA A 275 4.67 -12.32 10.34
CA ALA A 275 3.69 -11.40 9.78
C ALA A 275 4.26 -10.59 8.59
N VAL A 276 5.59 -10.44 8.50
CA VAL A 276 6.24 -9.82 7.33
C VAL A 276 5.95 -10.56 6.02
N LEU A 277 5.74 -11.88 6.08
CA LEU A 277 5.46 -12.70 4.90
C LEU A 277 4.12 -12.32 4.23
N ASP A 278 3.22 -11.60 4.91
CA ASP A 278 1.94 -11.16 4.35
C ASP A 278 2.07 -9.92 3.45
N ILE A 279 3.20 -9.22 3.57
CA ILE A 279 3.46 -7.96 2.88
C ILE A 279 4.73 -8.02 2.01
N LEU A 280 5.46 -9.14 1.95
CA LEU A 280 6.61 -9.25 1.06
C LEU A 280 6.17 -9.40 -0.40
N PRO A 281 6.80 -8.67 -1.35
CA PRO A 281 6.46 -8.76 -2.76
C PRO A 281 6.92 -10.06 -3.42
N ASN A 282 7.91 -10.74 -2.83
CA ASN A 282 8.49 -11.97 -3.34
C ASN A 282 8.26 -13.13 -2.37
N PRO A 283 8.09 -14.37 -2.88
CA PRO A 283 8.10 -15.56 -2.05
C PRO A 283 9.48 -15.77 -1.41
N GLN A 284 9.51 -16.60 -0.38
CA GLN A 284 10.75 -17.04 0.27
C GLN A 284 11.55 -17.95 -0.68
N ARG A 285 12.88 -17.77 -0.74
CA ARG A 285 13.75 -18.52 -1.65
C ARG A 285 14.17 -19.90 -1.14
N GLY A 286 13.93 -20.18 0.14
CA GLY A 286 14.24 -21.45 0.77
C GLY A 286 13.67 -21.52 2.19
N ALA A 287 13.93 -22.63 2.87
CA ALA A 287 13.46 -22.85 4.24
C ALA A 287 13.95 -21.76 5.20
N PHE A 288 13.13 -21.45 6.20
CA PHE A 288 13.47 -20.47 7.23
C PHE A 288 13.16 -21.01 8.63
N VAL A 289 14.15 -20.90 9.51
CA VAL A 289 14.06 -21.26 10.92
C VAL A 289 14.44 -20.04 11.76
N LYS A 290 13.61 -19.68 12.73
CA LYS A 290 13.86 -18.59 13.68
C LYS A 290 15.07 -18.92 14.57
N GLU A 291 15.63 -17.89 15.21
CA GLU A 291 16.73 -18.04 16.17
C GLU A 291 16.45 -19.01 17.33
N ASP A 292 15.19 -19.22 17.69
CA ASP A 292 14.76 -20.17 18.75
C ASP A 292 14.51 -21.60 18.24
N GLY A 293 14.74 -21.86 16.95
CA GLY A 293 14.57 -23.17 16.32
C GLY A 293 13.18 -23.42 15.73
N GLU A 294 12.24 -22.49 15.87
CA GLU A 294 10.91 -22.61 15.27
C GLU A 294 10.99 -22.50 13.73
N LYS A 295 10.47 -23.50 13.03
CA LYS A 295 10.46 -23.56 11.56
C LYS A 295 9.25 -22.79 11.02
N ILE A 296 9.48 -21.82 10.15
CA ILE A 296 8.43 -20.94 9.61
C ILE A 296 8.12 -21.25 8.15
N VAL A 297 9.15 -21.60 7.38
CA VAL A 297 9.05 -21.81 5.94
C VAL A 297 9.74 -23.11 5.58
N ASP A 298 9.10 -23.91 4.74
CA ASP A 298 9.68 -25.15 4.22
C ASP A 298 10.62 -24.90 3.01
N GLU A 299 11.27 -25.96 2.52
CA GLU A 299 12.19 -25.89 1.37
C GLU A 299 11.50 -25.42 0.08
N SER A 300 10.17 -25.51 0.00
CA SER A 300 9.40 -25.01 -1.15
C SER A 300 9.05 -23.53 -1.04
N GLY A 301 9.50 -22.84 0.02
CA GLY A 301 9.20 -21.43 0.26
C GLY A 301 7.80 -21.19 0.82
N LYS A 302 7.09 -22.24 1.27
CA LYS A 302 5.73 -22.15 1.81
C LYS A 302 5.75 -22.09 3.33
N ARG A 303 4.79 -21.36 3.92
CA ARG A 303 4.61 -21.34 5.39
C ARG A 303 4.31 -22.74 5.92
N ILE A 304 4.98 -23.10 6.99
CA ILE A 304 4.71 -24.28 7.80
C ILE A 304 3.57 -23.92 8.75
N SER A 305 2.48 -24.71 8.72
CA SER A 305 1.32 -24.57 9.61
C SER A 305 1.57 -25.18 10.97
#